data_AF-A0A8T9Q3V4-F1
#
_entry.id   AF-A0A8T9Q3V4-F1
#
_cell.length_a   1.000
_cell.length_b   1.000
_cell.length_c   1.000
_cell.angle_alpha   90.00
_cell.angle_beta   90.00
_cell.angle_gamma   90.00
#
_symmetry.space_group_name_H-M   'P 1'
#
loop_
_entity.id
_entity.type
_entity.pdbx_description
1 polymer ?
#
loop_
_entity_poly.entity_id
_entity_poly.type
_entity_poly.pdbx_seq_one_letter_code
_entity_poly.pdbx_strand_id
1 'polypeptide(L)'
;MALLHAGFPRYFNWAGELQPLSLINRQMVYVHTLFIALTVLLMGLLCLSSAAELVHTHLGRVVCLGLGLFWLVRLLVQLVGYSAELWRGKRFETTVHAAFIVLWSYLTGVFLLVF
;
A
#
# COMPACT_ATOMS: atom_id res chain seq x y z
N MET A 1 -8.44 -0.91 0.81
CA MET A 1 -7.04 -0.45 0.76
C MET A 1 -6.91 1.06 0.65
N ALA A 2 -7.48 1.71 -0.37
CA ALA A 2 -7.48 3.17 -0.46
C ALA A 2 -8.13 3.83 0.76
N LEU A 3 -9.32 3.36 1.17
CA LEU A 3 -10.08 3.93 2.30
C LEU A 3 -9.36 3.82 3.66
N LEU A 4 -8.46 2.85 3.84
CA LEU A 4 -7.70 2.72 5.10
C LEU A 4 -6.79 3.94 5.33
N HIS A 5 -6.29 4.55 4.25
CA HIS A 5 -5.40 5.71 4.32
C HIS A 5 -6.13 6.97 4.83
N ALA A 6 -7.45 7.07 4.65
CA ALA A 6 -8.25 8.18 5.19
C ALA A 6 -8.28 8.19 6.73
N GLY A 7 -8.10 7.03 7.37
CA GLY A 7 -8.04 6.90 8.83
C GLY A 7 -6.69 7.25 9.46
N PHE A 8 -5.61 7.30 8.67
CA PHE A 8 -4.24 7.48 9.17
C PHE A 8 -4.03 8.78 9.95
N PRO A 9 -4.50 9.96 9.47
CA PRO A 9 -4.31 11.21 10.21
C PRO A 9 -4.88 11.17 11.62
N ARG A 10 -6.01 10.47 11.80
CA ARG A 10 -6.67 10.33 13.10
C ARG A 10 -6.03 9.25 13.95
N TYR A 11 -5.78 8.06 13.40
CA TYR A 11 -5.22 6.93 14.14
C TYR A 11 -3.81 7.24 14.70
N PHE A 12 -2.97 7.89 13.90
CA PHE A 12 -1.60 8.23 14.29
C PHE A 12 -1.46 9.63 14.91
N ASN A 13 -2.57 10.31 15.24
CA ASN A 13 -2.55 11.67 15.80
C ASN A 13 -1.61 12.64 15.07
N TRP A 14 -1.67 12.68 13.74
CA TRP A 14 -0.72 13.46 12.93
C TRP A 14 -0.73 14.96 13.25
N ALA A 15 -1.85 15.48 13.75
CA ALA A 15 -1.93 16.86 14.22
C ALA A 15 -0.92 17.16 15.35
N GLY A 16 -0.70 16.20 16.26
CA GLY A 16 0.32 16.30 17.31
C GLY A 16 1.69 15.82 16.85
N GLU A 17 1.78 14.62 16.29
CA GLU A 17 3.05 13.96 15.95
C GLU A 17 3.86 14.70 14.87
N LEU A 18 3.20 15.40 13.94
CA LEU A 18 3.87 16.15 12.87
C LEU A 18 4.07 17.63 13.23
N GLN A 19 3.69 18.06 14.43
CA GLN A 19 3.85 19.46 14.88
C GLN A 19 5.32 19.93 14.86
N PRO A 20 6.31 19.11 15.29
CA PRO A 20 7.73 19.50 15.27
C PRO A 20 8.32 19.66 13.87
N LEU A 21 7.64 19.14 12.84
CA LEU A 21 8.12 19.24 11.46
C LEU A 21 7.86 20.64 10.88
N SER A 22 8.73 21.03 9.93
CA SER A 22 8.47 22.21 9.10
C SER A 22 7.13 22.08 8.36
N LEU A 23 6.50 23.23 8.04
CA LEU A 23 5.19 23.25 7.39
C LEU A 23 5.17 22.39 6.11
N ILE A 24 6.20 22.50 5.28
CA ILE A 24 6.31 21.75 4.03
C ILE A 24 6.38 20.24 4.28
N ASN A 25 7.15 19.78 5.27
CA ASN A 25 7.26 18.36 5.59
C ASN A 25 5.95 17.80 6.13
N ARG A 26 5.26 18.56 6.99
CA ARG A 26 3.94 18.17 7.48
C ARG A 26 2.95 18.03 6.33
N GLN A 27 2.82 19.04 5.47
CA GLN A 27 1.92 18.99 4.31
C GLN A 27 2.29 17.87 3.33
N MET A 28 3.59 17.62 3.13
CA MET A 28 4.09 16.56 2.27
C MET A 28 3.54 15.18 2.69
N VAL A 29 3.50 14.87 3.99
CA VAL A 29 2.94 13.59 4.50
C VAL A 29 1.46 13.44 4.13
N TYR A 30 0.65 14.49 4.31
CA TYR A 30 -0.78 14.46 3.93
C TYR A 30 -0.96 14.27 2.42
N VAL A 31 -0.25 15.06 1.61
CA VAL A 31 -0.37 15.02 0.15
C VAL A 31 0.08 13.66 -0.39
N HIS A 32 1.23 13.14 0.04
CA HIS A 32 1.70 11.83 -0.42
C HIS A 32 0.75 10.71 -0.03
N THR A 33 0.20 10.76 1.18
CA THR A 33 -0.79 9.77 1.63
C THR A 33 -2.05 9.80 0.76
N LEU A 34 -2.53 10.99 0.39
CA LEU A 34 -3.64 11.14 -0.53
C LEU A 34 -3.33 10.53 -1.91
N PHE A 35 -2.17 10.82 -2.47
CA PHE A 35 -1.77 10.27 -3.78
C PHE A 35 -1.58 8.74 -3.75
N ILE A 36 -1.09 8.18 -2.64
CA ILE A 36 -1.03 6.72 -2.44
C ILE A 36 -2.44 6.15 -2.41
N ALA A 37 -3.35 6.75 -1.64
CA ALA A 37 -4.73 6.29 -1.54
C ALA A 37 -5.43 6.33 -2.91
N LEU A 38 -5.27 7.43 -3.65
CA LEU A 38 -5.81 7.61 -4.99
C LEU A 38 -5.24 6.59 -5.97
N THR A 39 -3.92 6.42 -6.01
CA THR A 39 -3.26 5.45 -6.90
C THR A 39 -3.76 4.03 -6.63
N VAL A 40 -3.85 3.62 -5.36
CA VAL A 40 -4.36 2.29 -4.99
C VAL A 40 -5.84 2.13 -5.34
N LEU A 41 -6.65 3.19 -5.23
CA LEU A 41 -8.04 3.18 -5.69
C LEU A 41 -8.12 2.96 -7.19
N LEU A 42 -7.36 3.72 -7.97
CA LEU A 42 -7.34 3.64 -9.43
C LEU A 42 -6.83 2.28 -9.92
N MET A 43 -5.81 1.71 -9.27
CA MET A 43 -5.36 0.33 -9.54
C MET A 43 -6.49 -0.68 -9.31
N GLY A 44 -7.23 -0.54 -8.21
CA GLY A 44 -8.39 -1.39 -7.93
C GLY A 44 -9.51 -1.24 -8.97
N LEU A 45 -9.83 0.01 -9.36
CA LEU A 45 -10.82 0.29 -10.40
C LEU A 45 -10.42 -0.30 -11.74
N LEU A 46 -9.14 -0.17 -12.12
CA LEU A 46 -8.59 -0.77 -13.34
C LEU A 46 -8.79 -2.30 -13.37
N CYS A 47 -8.55 -2.96 -12.23
CA CYS A 47 -8.79 -4.40 -12.11
C CYS A 47 -10.27 -4.76 -12.26
N LEU A 48 -11.18 -3.93 -11.76
CA LEU A 48 -12.64 -4.19 -11.85
C LEU A 48 -13.21 -3.88 -13.24
N SER A 49 -12.73 -2.82 -13.90
CA SER A 49 -13.26 -2.39 -15.19
C SER A 49 -12.64 -3.11 -16.38
N SER A 50 -11.41 -3.62 -16.24
CA SER A 50 -10.58 -4.05 -17.37
C SER A 50 -9.85 -5.37 -17.12
N ALA A 51 -10.38 -6.22 -16.23
CA ALA A 51 -9.80 -7.52 -15.87
C ALA A 51 -9.44 -8.39 -17.09
N ALA A 52 -10.37 -8.54 -18.05
CA ALA A 52 -10.16 -9.38 -19.23
C ALA A 52 -8.99 -8.87 -20.10
N GLU A 53 -8.92 -7.55 -20.30
CA GLU A 53 -7.84 -6.91 -21.05
C GLU A 53 -6.48 -7.06 -20.34
N LEU A 54 -6.48 -6.93 -19.01
CA LEU A 54 -5.28 -7.12 -18.19
C LEU A 54 -4.71 -8.54 -18.32
N VAL A 55 -5.57 -9.55 -18.37
CA VAL A 55 -5.14 -10.96 -18.39
C VAL A 55 -4.79 -11.45 -19.79
N HIS A 56 -5.55 -11.05 -20.82
CA HIS A 56 -5.44 -11.67 -22.14
C HIS A 56 -4.59 -10.89 -23.14
N THR A 57 -4.29 -9.60 -22.89
CA THR A 57 -3.47 -8.82 -23.81
C THR A 57 -2.00 -8.77 -23.39
N HIS A 58 -1.10 -8.56 -24.36
CA HIS A 58 0.32 -8.35 -24.06
C HIS A 58 0.53 -7.10 -23.19
N LEU A 59 -0.11 -5.98 -23.54
CA LEU A 59 -0.02 -4.74 -22.75
C LEU A 59 -0.56 -4.95 -21.33
N GLY A 60 -1.70 -5.62 -21.19
CA GLY A 60 -2.30 -5.97 -19.91
C GLY A 60 -1.34 -6.74 -19.01
N ARG A 61 -0.70 -7.78 -19.54
CA ARG A 61 0.29 -8.57 -18.80
C ARG A 61 1.50 -7.76 -18.37
N VAL A 62 2.01 -6.86 -19.22
CA VAL A 62 3.11 -5.94 -18.84
C VAL A 62 2.66 -4.99 -17.73
N VAL A 63 1.42 -4.48 -17.78
CA VAL A 63 0.84 -3.69 -16.69
C VAL A 63 0.75 -4.52 -15.40
N CYS A 64 0.26 -5.75 -15.47
CA CYS A 64 0.22 -6.68 -14.34
C CYS A 64 1.60 -6.95 -13.75
N LEU A 65 2.64 -7.13 -14.58
CA LEU A 65 4.01 -7.25 -14.10
C LEU A 65 4.44 -6.01 -13.29
N GLY A 66 4.19 -4.81 -13.80
CA GLY A 66 4.47 -3.56 -13.08
C GLY A 66 3.74 -3.46 -11.74
N LEU A 67 2.45 -3.82 -11.71
CA LEU A 67 1.66 -3.87 -10.47
C LEU A 67 2.20 -4.94 -9.50
N GLY A 68 2.55 -6.12 -10.00
CA GLY A 68 3.14 -7.20 -9.21
C GLY A 68 4.46 -6.80 -8.57
N LEU A 69 5.35 -6.14 -9.32
CA LEU A 69 6.60 -5.59 -8.80
C LEU A 69 6.37 -4.51 -7.75
N PHE A 70 5.39 -3.61 -7.96
CA PHE A 70 5.01 -2.61 -6.96
C PHE A 70 4.60 -3.26 -5.64
N TRP A 71 3.72 -4.27 -5.68
CA TRP A 71 3.29 -4.99 -4.48
C TRP A 71 4.40 -5.84 -3.85
N LEU A 72 5.31 -6.40 -4.65
CA LEU A 72 6.49 -7.11 -4.16
C LEU A 72 7.40 -6.18 -3.39
N VAL A 73 7.73 -5.01 -3.95
CA VAL A 73 8.52 -4.00 -3.24
C VAL A 73 7.81 -3.56 -1.96
N ARG A 74 6.48 -3.40 -1.99
CA ARG A 74 5.69 -3.09 -0.79
C ARG A 74 5.79 -4.18 0.28
N LEU A 75 5.74 -5.45 -0.11
CA LEU A 75 5.92 -6.60 0.77
C LEU A 75 7.34 -6.60 1.37
N LEU A 76 8.38 -6.41 0.56
CA LEU A 76 9.76 -6.35 1.03
C LEU A 76 9.94 -5.23 2.07
N VAL A 77 9.45 -4.02 1.78
CA VAL A 77 9.49 -2.90 2.73
C VAL A 77 8.71 -3.21 4.00
N GLN A 78 7.59 -3.95 3.91
CA GLN A 78 6.85 -4.37 5.11
C GLN A 78 7.70 -5.30 6.00
N LEU A 79 8.46 -6.21 5.40
CA LEU A 79 9.27 -7.21 6.12
C LEU A 79 10.56 -6.64 6.70
N VAL A 80 11.27 -5.78 5.94
CA VAL A 80 12.62 -5.31 6.33
C VAL A 80 12.72 -3.80 6.58
N GLY A 81 11.75 -3.02 6.12
CA GLY A 81 11.80 -1.55 6.18
C GLY A 81 11.31 -0.96 7.50
N TYR A 82 10.32 -1.58 8.16
CA TYR A 82 9.81 -1.10 9.44
C TYR A 82 10.55 -1.72 10.62
N SER A 83 10.91 -0.90 11.61
CA SER A 83 11.49 -1.39 12.87
C SER A 83 10.53 -2.38 13.56
N ALA A 84 11.09 -3.48 14.07
CA ALA A 84 10.34 -4.47 14.84
C ALA A 84 9.67 -3.87 16.08
N GLU A 85 10.20 -2.77 16.63
CA GLU A 85 9.64 -2.05 17.78
C GLU A 85 8.24 -1.48 17.54
N LEU A 86 7.87 -1.28 16.26
CA LEU A 86 6.55 -0.77 15.91
C LEU A 86 5.44 -1.79 16.18
N TRP A 87 5.74 -3.09 16.10
CA TRP A 87 4.72 -4.13 16.17
C TRP A 87 5.00 -5.21 17.23
N ARG A 88 6.26 -5.57 17.47
CA ARG A 88 6.62 -6.68 18.36
C ARG A 88 6.20 -6.39 19.80
N GLY A 89 5.51 -7.35 20.42
CA GLY A 89 4.95 -7.20 21.78
C GLY A 89 3.60 -6.48 21.84
N LYS A 90 3.13 -5.90 20.73
CA LYS A 90 1.83 -5.22 20.66
C LYS A 90 0.86 -6.04 19.81
N ARG A 91 -0.17 -6.59 20.45
CA ARG A 91 -1.07 -7.59 19.82
C ARG A 91 -1.78 -7.04 18.58
N PHE A 92 -2.28 -5.81 18.65
CA PHE A 92 -3.01 -5.21 17.55
C PHE A 92 -2.09 -4.95 16.35
N GLU A 93 -0.96 -4.30 16.56
CA GLU A 93 0.01 -3.93 15.53
C GLU A 93 0.67 -5.17 14.93
N THR A 94 0.94 -6.21 15.72
CA THR A 94 1.41 -7.51 15.20
C THR A 94 0.37 -8.13 14.28
N THR A 95 -0.91 -8.11 14.67
CA THR A 95 -2.00 -8.65 13.85
C THR A 95 -2.14 -7.89 12.54
N VAL A 96 -2.12 -6.56 12.60
CA VAL A 96 -2.16 -5.68 11.42
C VAL A 96 -0.95 -5.92 10.52
N HIS A 97 0.24 -6.04 11.10
CA HIS A 97 1.47 -6.31 10.36
C HIS A 97 1.41 -7.66 9.61
N ALA A 98 0.96 -8.72 10.29
CA ALA A 98 0.78 -10.04 9.67
C ALA A 98 -0.30 -10.03 8.57
N ALA A 99 -1.44 -9.37 8.83
CA ALA A 99 -2.50 -9.22 7.83
C ALA A 99 -2.01 -8.49 6.57
N PHE A 100 -1.21 -7.43 6.72
CA PHE A 100 -0.60 -6.75 5.58
C PHE A 100 0.39 -7.64 4.83
N ILE A 101 1.24 -8.42 5.51
CA ILE A 101 2.13 -9.38 4.84
C ILE A 101 1.33 -10.35 3.97
N VAL A 102 0.28 -10.95 4.52
CA VAL A 102 -0.59 -11.89 3.78
C VAL A 102 -1.20 -11.20 2.56
N LEU A 103 -1.72 -9.99 2.75
CA LEU A 103 -2.36 -9.24 1.68
C LEU A 103 -1.38 -8.87 0.55
N TRP A 104 -0.20 -8.37 0.87
CA TRP A 104 0.81 -8.00 -0.14
C TRP A 104 1.36 -9.23 -0.86
N SER A 105 1.51 -10.35 -0.15
CA SER A 105 1.90 -11.63 -0.75
C SER A 105 0.84 -12.09 -1.76
N TYR A 106 -0.45 -12.01 -1.38
CA TYR A 106 -1.55 -12.34 -2.26
C TYR A 106 -1.57 -11.47 -3.53
N LEU A 107 -1.52 -10.13 -3.38
CA LEU A 107 -1.54 -9.23 -4.54
C LEU A 107 -0.33 -9.46 -5.45
N THR A 108 0.86 -9.61 -4.88
CA THR A 108 2.08 -9.93 -5.64
C THR A 108 1.90 -11.22 -6.43
N GLY A 109 1.45 -12.29 -5.78
CA GLY A 109 1.22 -13.59 -6.42
C GLY A 109 0.22 -13.49 -7.56
N VAL A 110 -0.94 -12.89 -7.33
CA VAL A 110 -2.00 -12.76 -8.37
C VAL A 110 -1.49 -12.02 -9.60
N PHE A 111 -0.82 -10.89 -9.43
CA PHE A 111 -0.35 -10.10 -10.57
C PHE A 111 0.82 -10.76 -11.32
N LEU A 112 1.74 -11.42 -10.60
CA LEU A 112 2.86 -12.13 -11.22
C LEU A 112 2.43 -13.44 -11.90
N LEU A 113 1.35 -14.08 -11.45
CA LEU A 113 0.80 -15.27 -12.10
C LEU A 113 0.07 -14.97 -13.42
N VAL A 114 -0.39 -13.73 -13.61
CA VAL A 114 -1.05 -13.28 -14.84
C VAL A 114 -0.04 -13.01 -15.97
N PHE A 115 1.19 -12.62 -15.62
CA PHE A 115 2.28 -12.38 -16.57
C PHE A 115 2.83 -13.68 -17.13
#